data_AF-A0A8F3DX42-F1
#
_entry.id   AF-A0A8F3DX42-F1
#
_cell.length_a   1.000
_cell.length_b   1.000
_cell.length_c   1.000
_cell.angle_alpha   90.00
_cell.angle_beta   90.00
_cell.angle_gamma   90.00
#
_symmetry.space_group_name_H-M   'P 1'
#
loop_
_entity.id
_entity.type
_entity.pdbx_description
1 polymer ?
#
loop_
_entity_poly.entity_id
_entity_poly.type
_entity_poly.pdbx_seq_one_letter_code
_entity_poly.pdbx_strand_id
1 'polypeptide(L)'
;MFESLQRWRLPSGAWAALILLLAGCASHPTLPELPEALPSTVILARVPFFPDDKDWCGPAALASSLSWAGQPVSPQELVPHVYSPALHGSLPLDLIGATRQQGLIPFLLTPSLSALLIEVAHDHPVLILQKIGLLEGSWHYAVVIGYDLPTQTLWLHSGTKERLSETFAEFEKSWRPGGNWALVITAAGTVPASATENTYLTQIVPLENFAPNLAAQGYHNALTRWPESYRAWMGLGALAFQAHRYPEALVDYQEVTRAHPLEGDAFNNLAETWRALGNLPAAREAITKALSLGDVHRSLYEKTLKEINETQEK
;
A
#
# COMPACT_ATOMS: atom_id res chain seq x y z
N MET A 1 77.84 -25.37 -20.65
CA MET A 1 78.52 -24.08 -20.39
C MET A 1 77.66 -22.98 -21.00
N PHE A 2 76.89 -22.30 -20.14
CA PHE A 2 76.10 -21.08 -20.35
C PHE A 2 75.03 -21.05 -21.46
N GLU A 3 73.78 -21.36 -21.08
CA GLU A 3 72.58 -20.85 -21.75
C GLU A 3 72.26 -19.43 -21.23
N SER A 4 71.85 -18.57 -22.16
CA SER A 4 71.58 -17.15 -21.98
C SER A 4 70.25 -16.89 -21.28
N LEU A 5 70.28 -16.33 -20.06
CA LEU A 5 69.11 -15.78 -19.39
C LEU A 5 68.82 -14.36 -19.91
N GLN A 6 67.77 -14.24 -20.72
CA GLN A 6 67.23 -12.96 -21.19
C GLN A 6 66.52 -12.25 -20.03
N ARG A 7 67.16 -11.23 -19.45
CA ARG A 7 66.58 -10.37 -18.42
C ARG A 7 65.49 -9.48 -19.04
N TRP A 8 64.22 -9.85 -18.84
CA TRP A 8 63.10 -8.92 -19.07
C TRP A 8 63.11 -7.86 -17.97
N ARG A 9 63.55 -6.65 -18.32
CA ARG A 9 63.34 -5.46 -17.49
C ARG A 9 61.90 -5.01 -17.69
N LEU A 10 61.02 -5.35 -16.73
CA LEU A 10 59.71 -4.71 -16.64
C LEU A 10 59.92 -3.22 -16.34
N PRO A 11 59.30 -2.30 -17.09
CA PRO A 11 59.41 -0.88 -16.81
C PRO A 11 58.74 -0.57 -15.46
N SER A 12 59.44 0.17 -14.61
CA SER A 12 59.07 0.57 -13.25
C SER A 12 57.80 1.46 -13.14
N GLY A 13 56.99 1.54 -14.19
CA GLY A 13 55.75 2.33 -14.25
C GLY A 13 54.46 1.52 -14.15
N ALA A 14 54.52 0.17 -14.24
CA ALA A 14 53.31 -0.66 -14.31
C ALA A 14 52.56 -0.84 -12.97
N TRP A 15 53.19 -0.53 -11.83
CA TRP A 15 52.55 -0.65 -10.51
C TRP A 15 51.80 0.61 -10.07
N ALA A 16 52.09 1.78 -10.65
CA ALA A 16 51.40 3.02 -10.30
C ALA A 16 50.02 3.15 -10.97
N ALA A 17 49.77 2.45 -12.08
CA ALA A 17 48.49 2.50 -12.80
C ALA A 17 47.43 1.55 -12.21
N LEU A 18 47.80 0.59 -11.34
CA LEU A 18 46.86 -0.38 -10.78
C LEU A 18 46.25 0.06 -9.43
N ILE A 19 46.81 1.09 -8.78
CA ILE A 19 46.31 1.60 -7.48
C ILE A 19 45.27 2.72 -7.64
N LEU A 20 45.19 3.35 -8.83
CA LEU A 20 44.23 4.45 -9.10
C LEU A 20 42.85 3.99 -9.60
N LEU A 21 42.60 2.68 -9.74
CA LEU A 21 41.30 2.13 -10.16
C LEU A 21 40.45 1.58 -8.99
N LEU A 22 40.89 1.76 -7.74
CA LEU A 22 40.14 1.36 -6.53
C LEU A 22 39.65 2.54 -5.68
N ALA A 23 39.64 3.75 -6.23
CA ALA A 23 38.82 4.84 -5.68
C ALA A 23 37.37 4.64 -6.16
N GLY A 24 36.75 3.53 -5.74
CA GLY A 24 35.31 3.37 -5.84
C GLY A 24 34.68 4.48 -5.02
N CYS A 25 33.85 5.31 -5.66
CA CYS A 25 33.02 6.28 -4.96
C CYS A 25 32.25 5.52 -3.87
N ALA A 26 32.59 5.75 -2.61
CA ALA A 26 31.71 5.45 -1.51
C ALA A 26 30.54 6.42 -1.63
N SER A 27 29.57 6.07 -2.47
CA SER A 27 28.27 6.72 -2.49
C SER A 27 27.64 6.40 -1.15
N HIS A 28 27.73 7.32 -0.18
CA HIS A 28 26.87 7.25 0.98
C HIS A 28 25.44 7.20 0.45
N PRO A 29 24.62 6.20 0.85
CA PRO A 29 23.22 6.21 0.49
C PRO A 29 22.62 7.50 1.07
N THR A 30 22.42 8.49 0.22
CA THR A 30 21.59 9.64 0.57
C THR A 30 20.20 9.06 0.75
N LEU A 31 19.71 9.07 2.00
CA LEU A 31 18.32 8.76 2.30
C LEU A 31 17.45 9.60 1.35
N PRO A 32 16.47 8.99 0.65
CA PRO A 32 15.53 9.75 -0.17
C PRO A 32 14.93 10.87 0.69
N GLU A 33 14.94 12.10 0.17
CA GLU A 33 14.48 13.32 0.83
C GLU A 33 13.24 13.04 1.69
N LEU A 34 13.41 13.02 3.01
CA LEU A 34 12.32 12.77 3.96
C LEU A 34 11.34 13.95 3.83
N PRO A 35 10.08 13.73 3.44
CA PRO A 35 9.08 14.79 3.42
C PRO A 35 8.80 15.22 4.86
N GLU A 36 8.94 16.52 5.13
CA GLU A 36 8.79 17.11 6.48
C GLU A 36 9.90 16.67 7.46
N ALA A 37 10.29 17.57 8.38
CA ALA A 37 11.32 17.23 9.37
C ALA A 37 10.74 16.24 10.38
N LEU A 38 10.89 14.94 10.11
CA LEU A 38 10.51 13.88 11.04
C LEU A 38 11.14 14.15 12.43
N PRO A 39 10.45 13.82 13.53
CA PRO A 39 11.04 13.88 14.86
C PRO A 39 12.35 13.09 14.90
N SER A 40 13.34 13.55 15.66
CA SER A 40 14.66 12.88 15.70
C SER A 40 14.57 11.44 16.21
N THR A 41 13.63 11.18 17.11
CA THR A 41 13.46 9.89 17.78
C THR A 41 11.98 9.68 18.06
N VAL A 42 11.47 8.50 17.72
CA VAL A 42 10.08 8.09 18.00
C VAL A 42 10.08 6.66 18.54
N ILE A 43 9.29 6.41 19.60
CA ILE A 43 9.09 5.07 20.16
C ILE A 43 7.61 4.91 20.53
N LEU A 44 6.95 3.94 19.90
CA LEU A 44 5.59 3.51 20.15
C LEU A 44 5.59 2.45 21.26
N ALA A 45 5.89 2.88 22.49
CA ALA A 45 6.16 1.96 23.62
C ALA A 45 4.96 1.12 24.09
N ARG A 46 3.75 1.38 23.57
CA ARG A 46 2.51 0.69 23.96
C ARG A 46 1.98 -0.26 22.88
N VAL A 47 2.71 -0.46 21.79
CA VAL A 47 2.33 -1.44 20.78
C VAL A 47 2.27 -2.82 21.46
N PRO A 48 1.18 -3.58 21.32
CA PRO A 48 1.07 -4.88 21.97
C PRO A 48 2.11 -5.88 21.47
N PHE A 49 2.92 -6.41 22.38
CA PHE A 49 3.91 -7.43 22.05
C PHE A 49 3.44 -8.84 22.41
N PHE A 50 3.49 -9.73 21.43
CA PHE A 50 3.20 -11.14 21.60
C PHE A 50 4.48 -11.94 21.35
N PRO A 51 5.22 -12.35 22.40
CA PRO A 51 6.46 -13.11 22.22
C PRO A 51 6.15 -14.47 21.60
N ASP A 52 6.89 -14.82 20.55
CA ASP A 52 6.71 -16.09 19.84
C ASP A 52 8.04 -16.78 19.50
N ASP A 53 8.04 -18.09 19.69
CA ASP A 53 9.10 -19.03 19.34
C ASP A 53 8.62 -20.26 18.53
N LYS A 54 7.37 -20.24 18.02
CA LYS A 54 6.67 -21.40 17.42
C LYS A 54 6.24 -21.20 15.96
N ASP A 55 7.05 -20.53 15.15
CA ASP A 55 6.79 -20.19 13.74
C ASP A 55 5.52 -19.33 13.51
N TRP A 56 5.01 -18.66 14.54
CA TRP A 56 3.84 -17.80 14.49
C TRP A 56 4.21 -16.32 14.36
N CYS A 57 5.38 -16.00 13.80
CA CYS A 57 5.80 -14.62 13.57
C CYS A 57 4.74 -13.80 12.80
N GLY A 58 4.07 -14.41 11.81
CA GLY A 58 2.96 -13.82 11.05
C GLY A 58 1.74 -13.49 11.92
N PRO A 59 1.08 -14.48 12.54
CA PRO A 59 -0.03 -14.26 13.46
C PRO A 59 0.30 -13.30 14.61
N ALA A 60 1.50 -13.38 15.19
CA ALA A 60 1.94 -12.52 16.29
C ALA A 60 2.11 -11.06 15.85
N ALA A 61 2.80 -10.82 14.73
CA ALA A 61 2.97 -9.48 14.18
C ALA A 61 1.63 -8.87 13.75
N LEU A 62 0.75 -9.67 13.14
CA LEU A 62 -0.59 -9.22 12.76
C LEU A 62 -1.46 -8.90 13.97
N ALA A 63 -1.44 -9.74 15.02
CA ALA A 63 -2.16 -9.47 16.27
C ALA A 63 -1.70 -8.16 16.93
N SER A 64 -0.39 -7.89 16.92
CA SER A 64 0.19 -6.62 17.38
C SER A 64 -0.40 -5.42 16.63
N SER A 65 -0.35 -5.45 15.29
CA SER A 65 -0.84 -4.35 14.46
C SER A 65 -2.37 -4.17 14.52
N LEU A 66 -3.15 -5.26 14.54
CA LEU A 66 -4.61 -5.20 14.68
C LEU A 66 -5.04 -4.66 16.04
N SER A 67 -4.40 -5.13 17.11
CA SER A 67 -4.69 -4.66 18.47
C SER A 67 -4.36 -3.17 18.62
N TRP A 68 -3.27 -2.70 17.99
CA TRP A 68 -2.96 -1.27 17.92
C TRP A 68 -4.02 -0.46 17.17
N ALA A 69 -4.54 -0.99 16.06
CA ALA A 69 -5.62 -0.38 15.28
C ALA A 69 -7.00 -0.43 15.96
N GLY A 70 -7.08 -0.92 17.21
CA GLY A 70 -8.30 -0.98 18.01
C GLY A 70 -9.13 -2.26 17.84
N GLN A 71 -8.59 -3.29 17.19
CA GLN A 71 -9.19 -4.61 17.07
C GLN A 71 -8.38 -5.64 17.87
N PRO A 72 -8.65 -5.78 19.19
CA PRO A 72 -7.88 -6.71 20.02
C PRO A 72 -8.13 -8.15 19.57
N VAL A 73 -7.06 -8.84 19.20
CA VAL A 73 -7.08 -10.24 18.76
C VAL A 73 -5.78 -10.92 19.20
N SER A 74 -5.87 -12.17 19.62
CA SER A 74 -4.68 -12.95 19.98
C SER A 74 -4.04 -13.63 18.76
N PRO A 75 -2.73 -13.93 18.80
CA PRO A 75 -2.10 -14.73 17.75
C PRO A 75 -2.79 -16.08 17.53
N GLN A 76 -3.26 -16.73 18.61
CA GLN A 76 -3.93 -18.02 18.58
C GLN A 76 -5.23 -17.99 17.77
N GLU A 77 -5.98 -16.89 17.86
CA GLU A 77 -7.20 -16.69 17.06
C GLU A 77 -6.90 -16.49 15.57
N LEU A 78 -5.70 -15.98 15.23
CA LEU A 78 -5.29 -15.75 13.84
C LEU A 78 -4.63 -16.97 13.19
N VAL A 79 -4.08 -17.92 13.97
CA VAL A 79 -3.40 -19.12 13.45
C VAL A 79 -4.24 -19.84 12.38
N PRO A 80 -5.54 -20.16 12.57
CA PRO A 80 -6.32 -20.87 11.57
C PRO A 80 -6.51 -20.14 10.24
N HIS A 81 -6.31 -18.82 10.22
CA HIS A 81 -6.56 -17.96 9.06
C HIS A 81 -5.28 -17.52 8.35
N VAL A 82 -4.15 -17.51 9.06
CA VAL A 82 -2.92 -16.84 8.60
C VAL A 82 -1.71 -17.77 8.59
N TYR A 83 -1.70 -18.82 9.40
CA TYR A 83 -0.58 -19.76 9.45
C TYR A 83 -0.74 -20.89 8.44
N SER A 84 0.33 -21.16 7.68
CA SER A 84 0.42 -22.28 6.75
C SER A 84 1.40 -23.33 7.29
N PRO A 85 0.91 -24.53 7.69
CA PRO A 85 1.76 -25.63 8.12
C PRO A 85 2.73 -26.09 7.02
N ALA A 86 2.35 -25.98 5.75
CA ALA A 86 3.21 -26.37 4.63
C ALA A 86 4.42 -25.43 4.47
N LEU A 87 4.26 -24.16 4.84
CA LEU A 87 5.31 -23.14 4.74
C LEU A 87 6.06 -22.91 6.05
N HIS A 88 5.55 -23.47 7.16
CA HIS A 88 6.04 -23.18 8.51
C HIS A 88 6.08 -21.66 8.76
N GLY A 89 4.99 -20.97 8.36
CA GLY A 89 4.92 -19.52 8.38
C GLY A 89 3.66 -18.99 7.70
N SER A 90 3.66 -17.71 7.32
CA SER A 90 2.49 -17.02 6.76
C SER A 90 2.79 -16.32 5.45
N LEU A 91 1.82 -16.29 4.53
CA LEU A 91 1.95 -15.52 3.30
C LEU A 91 1.44 -14.09 3.49
N PRO A 92 2.04 -13.08 2.82
CA PRO A 92 1.56 -11.70 2.90
C PRO A 92 0.08 -11.53 2.55
N LEU A 93 -0.41 -12.32 1.58
CA LEU A 93 -1.82 -12.29 1.17
C LEU A 93 -2.77 -12.79 2.26
N ASP A 94 -2.34 -13.74 3.09
CA ASP A 94 -3.16 -14.25 4.20
C ASP A 94 -3.30 -13.18 5.29
N LEU A 95 -2.23 -12.43 5.58
CA LEU A 95 -2.27 -11.29 6.51
C LEU A 95 -3.21 -10.19 6.01
N ILE A 96 -3.16 -9.87 4.71
CA ILE A 96 -4.05 -8.89 4.07
C ILE A 96 -5.51 -9.37 4.15
N GLY A 97 -5.76 -10.64 3.84
CA GLY A 97 -7.10 -11.24 3.91
C GLY A 97 -7.68 -11.21 5.32
N ALA A 98 -6.90 -11.65 6.32
CA ALA A 98 -7.31 -11.63 7.72
C ALA A 98 -7.56 -10.20 8.23
N THR A 99 -6.76 -9.21 7.82
CA THR A 99 -7.01 -7.80 8.17
C THR A 99 -8.37 -7.32 7.67
N ARG A 100 -8.72 -7.65 6.43
CA ARG A 100 -10.02 -7.29 5.84
C ARG A 100 -11.19 -7.98 6.54
N GLN A 101 -11.01 -9.23 6.98
CA GLN A 101 -12.02 -9.95 7.76
C GLN A 101 -12.32 -9.28 9.11
N GLN A 102 -11.35 -8.54 9.67
CA GLN A 102 -11.55 -7.70 10.85
C GLN A 102 -12.18 -6.33 10.54
N GLY A 103 -12.60 -6.10 9.29
CA GLY A 103 -13.21 -4.83 8.86
C GLY A 103 -12.22 -3.66 8.79
N LEU A 104 -10.92 -3.93 8.71
CA LEU A 104 -9.88 -2.92 8.58
C LEU A 104 -9.26 -2.95 7.18
N ILE A 105 -8.74 -1.80 6.74
CA ILE A 105 -8.12 -1.66 5.43
C ILE A 105 -6.60 -1.87 5.59
N PRO A 106 -6.03 -3.00 5.11
CA PRO A 106 -4.58 -3.16 5.07
C PRO A 106 -4.01 -2.21 4.01
N PHE A 107 -3.02 -1.40 4.37
CA PHE A 107 -2.34 -0.50 3.43
C PHE A 107 -0.88 -0.90 3.24
N LEU A 108 -0.56 -1.38 2.04
CA LEU A 108 0.82 -1.66 1.63
C LEU A 108 1.56 -0.37 1.35
N LEU A 109 2.72 -0.19 2.00
CA LEU A 109 3.54 1.01 1.83
C LEU A 109 4.28 0.99 0.50
N THR A 110 4.64 2.18 0.02
CA THR A 110 5.70 2.31 -0.98
C THR A 110 6.99 1.69 -0.41
N PRO A 111 7.68 0.81 -1.16
CA PRO A 111 8.81 0.01 -0.66
C PRO A 111 10.06 0.87 -0.40
N SER A 112 10.04 1.65 0.67
CA SER A 112 11.09 2.59 1.04
C SER A 112 11.16 2.77 2.55
N LEU A 113 12.37 2.96 3.09
CA LEU A 113 12.57 3.26 4.50
C LEU A 113 11.86 4.58 4.88
N SER A 114 11.89 5.58 4.00
CA SER A 114 11.22 6.86 4.22
C SER A 114 9.72 6.71 4.48
N ALA A 115 8.98 5.94 3.67
CA ALA A 115 7.55 5.71 3.90
C ALA A 115 7.29 5.03 5.26
N LEU A 116 8.13 4.06 5.63
CA LEU A 116 8.05 3.37 6.91
C LEU A 116 8.27 4.33 8.09
N LEU A 117 9.30 5.19 8.04
CA LEU A 117 9.59 6.14 9.10
C LEU A 117 8.51 7.21 9.25
N ILE A 118 7.90 7.66 8.14
CA ILE A 118 6.74 8.58 8.16
C ILE A 118 5.58 7.97 8.95
N GLU A 119 5.26 6.70 8.72
CA GLU A 119 4.16 6.02 9.43
C GLU A 119 4.46 5.89 10.92
N VAL A 120 5.66 5.44 11.28
CA VAL A 120 6.07 5.33 12.69
C VAL A 120 6.02 6.70 13.37
N ALA A 121 6.39 7.77 12.67
CA ALA A 121 6.32 9.15 13.19
C ALA A 121 4.89 9.64 13.46
N HIS A 122 3.90 9.02 12.81
CA HIS A 122 2.48 9.34 12.96
C HIS A 122 1.72 8.27 13.76
N ASP A 123 2.41 7.64 14.72
CA ASP A 123 1.83 6.64 15.63
C ASP A 123 1.30 5.37 14.92
N HIS A 124 1.85 5.03 13.75
CA HIS A 124 1.48 3.82 13.02
C HIS A 124 2.64 2.80 13.04
N PRO A 125 2.56 1.72 13.85
CA PRO A 125 3.53 0.64 13.80
C PRO A 125 3.44 -0.09 12.46
N VAL A 126 4.60 -0.49 11.92
CA VAL A 126 4.69 -1.02 10.56
C VAL A 126 5.02 -2.49 10.60
N LEU A 127 4.13 -3.33 10.09
CA LEU A 127 4.34 -4.77 9.94
C LEU A 127 5.21 -5.01 8.70
N ILE A 128 6.32 -5.72 8.86
CA ILE A 128 7.34 -5.92 7.81
C ILE A 128 7.71 -7.40 7.64
N LEU A 129 8.31 -7.73 6.49
CA LEU A 129 8.81 -9.07 6.19
C LEU A 129 10.31 -9.03 5.89
N GLN A 130 11.12 -9.64 6.76
CA GLN A 130 12.58 -9.77 6.60
C GLN A 130 12.99 -11.19 6.22
N LYS A 131 14.17 -11.30 5.60
CA LYS A 131 14.93 -12.54 5.49
C LYS A 131 16.11 -12.48 6.47
N ILE A 132 15.96 -13.10 7.63
CA ILE A 132 16.90 -13.01 8.77
C ILE A 132 17.95 -14.13 8.82
N GLY A 133 17.97 -15.02 7.83
CA GLY A 133 18.90 -16.14 7.74
C GLY A 133 19.38 -16.40 6.31
N LEU A 134 20.49 -17.16 6.21
CA LEU A 134 21.07 -17.56 4.92
C LEU A 134 20.36 -18.76 4.30
N LEU A 135 19.63 -19.54 5.11
CA LEU A 135 18.90 -20.72 4.67
C LEU A 135 17.63 -20.31 3.90
N GLU A 136 17.24 -21.15 2.95
CA GLU A 136 15.95 -21.05 2.29
C GLU A 136 14.82 -21.16 3.32
N GLY A 137 13.79 -20.31 3.21
CA GLY A 137 12.68 -20.27 4.17
C GLY A 137 12.91 -19.45 5.44
N SER A 138 14.05 -18.75 5.61
CA SER A 138 14.32 -17.88 6.77
C SER A 138 13.55 -16.53 6.74
N TRP A 139 12.27 -16.60 6.39
CA TRP A 139 11.36 -15.45 6.35
C TRP A 139 10.80 -15.16 7.73
N HIS A 140 10.72 -13.88 8.09
CA HIS A 140 10.34 -13.47 9.43
C HIS A 140 9.52 -12.20 9.41
N TYR A 141 8.35 -12.23 10.02
CA TYR A 141 7.56 -11.02 10.25
C TYR A 141 7.97 -10.35 11.56
N ALA A 142 7.99 -9.03 11.53
CA ALA A 142 8.22 -8.20 12.70
C ALA A 142 7.36 -6.93 12.62
N VAL A 143 7.31 -6.17 13.70
CA VAL A 143 6.61 -4.88 13.74
C VAL A 143 7.61 -3.80 14.14
N VAL A 144 7.80 -2.80 13.29
CA VAL A 144 8.61 -1.63 13.62
C VAL A 144 7.82 -0.72 14.53
N ILE A 145 8.43 -0.37 15.67
CA ILE A 145 7.81 0.38 16.75
C ILE A 145 8.54 1.68 17.07
N GLY A 146 9.59 2.03 16.34
CA GLY A 146 10.33 3.25 16.61
C GLY A 146 11.63 3.36 15.82
N TYR A 147 12.22 4.54 15.88
CA TYR A 147 13.50 4.87 15.26
C TYR A 147 14.23 5.99 16.00
N ASP A 148 15.53 6.08 15.73
CA ASP A 148 16.41 7.19 16.08
C ASP A 148 17.22 7.60 14.85
N LEU A 149 16.99 8.81 14.35
CA LEU A 149 17.68 9.35 13.18
C LEU A 149 19.16 9.66 13.46
N PRO A 150 19.54 10.25 14.62
CA PRO A 150 20.95 10.50 14.93
C PRO A 150 21.84 9.26 14.90
N THR A 151 21.38 8.15 15.48
CA THR A 151 22.13 6.88 15.47
C THR A 151 21.78 5.97 14.29
N GLN A 152 20.82 6.36 13.45
CA GLN A 152 20.32 5.57 12.31
C GLN A 152 19.94 4.15 12.73
N THR A 153 19.16 4.04 13.81
CA THR A 153 18.70 2.76 14.35
C THR A 153 17.18 2.72 14.42
N LEU A 154 16.61 1.52 14.31
CA LEU A 154 15.20 1.28 14.55
C LEU A 154 14.97 0.15 15.55
N TRP A 155 13.76 0.11 16.09
CA TRP A 155 13.33 -0.88 17.06
C TRP A 155 12.14 -1.69 16.55
N LEU A 156 12.20 -3.00 16.81
CA LEU A 156 11.24 -3.99 16.32
C LEU A 156 10.71 -4.84 17.48
N HIS A 157 9.42 -5.14 17.45
CA HIS A 157 8.88 -6.37 18.04
C HIS A 157 9.24 -7.53 17.11
N SER A 158 10.07 -8.47 17.56
CA SER A 158 10.59 -9.56 16.72
C SER A 158 10.90 -10.83 17.51
N GLY A 159 10.19 -11.92 17.19
CA GLY A 159 10.29 -13.20 17.90
C GLY A 159 10.00 -13.05 19.39
N THR A 160 10.95 -13.42 20.25
CA THR A 160 10.86 -13.26 21.71
C THR A 160 11.39 -11.91 22.22
N LYS A 161 11.86 -11.03 21.33
CA LYS A 161 12.42 -9.72 21.69
C LYS A 161 11.41 -8.61 21.45
N GLU A 162 10.96 -7.98 22.53
CA GLU A 162 10.06 -6.83 22.48
C GLU A 162 10.72 -5.58 21.88
N ARG A 163 12.03 -5.42 22.02
CA ARG A 163 12.73 -4.25 21.46
C ARG A 163 14.06 -4.67 20.86
N LEU A 164 13.99 -5.45 19.79
CA LEU A 164 15.16 -5.73 18.98
C LEU A 164 15.62 -4.43 18.31
N SER A 165 16.90 -4.09 18.47
CA SER A 165 17.50 -2.90 17.86
C SER A 165 18.32 -3.32 16.65
N GLU A 166 18.15 -2.62 15.53
CA GLU A 166 18.92 -2.80 14.30
C GLU A 166 19.36 -1.43 13.76
N THR A 167 20.51 -1.36 13.09
CA THR A 167 20.82 -0.17 12.28
C THR A 167 19.96 -0.16 11.01
N PHE A 168 19.71 1.02 10.43
CA PHE A 168 18.98 1.14 9.16
C PHE A 168 19.61 0.28 8.06
N ALA A 169 20.94 0.24 7.99
CA ALA A 169 21.66 -0.55 7.00
C ALA A 169 21.46 -2.07 7.18
N GLU A 170 21.47 -2.57 8.42
CA GLU A 170 21.21 -3.99 8.71
C GLU A 170 19.76 -4.36 8.40
N PHE A 171 18.81 -3.51 8.82
CA PHE A 171 17.39 -3.68 8.55
C PHE A 171 17.11 -3.71 7.05
N GLU A 172 17.60 -2.74 6.28
CA GLU A 172 17.38 -2.68 4.84
C GLU A 172 17.98 -3.89 4.12
N LYS A 173 19.13 -4.37 4.58
CA LYS A 173 19.78 -5.58 4.02
C LYS A 173 18.92 -6.83 4.17
N SER A 174 18.26 -7.02 5.32
CA SER A 174 17.38 -8.17 5.56
C SER A 174 15.96 -7.95 5.02
N TRP A 175 15.51 -6.72 4.86
CA TRP A 175 14.18 -6.36 4.37
C TRP A 175 14.07 -6.37 2.83
N ARG A 176 15.13 -5.95 2.12
CA ARG A 176 15.17 -5.89 0.65
C ARG A 176 14.85 -7.20 -0.08
N PRO A 177 15.32 -8.39 0.38
CA PRO A 177 14.95 -9.66 -0.25
C PRO A 177 13.44 -9.93 -0.27
N GLY A 178 12.69 -9.40 0.70
CA GLY A 178 11.21 -9.46 0.75
C GLY A 178 10.53 -8.41 -0.13
N GLY A 179 11.28 -7.72 -1.01
CA GLY A 179 10.76 -6.63 -1.83
C GLY A 179 10.46 -5.36 -1.03
N ASN A 180 11.09 -5.19 0.15
CA ASN A 180 10.78 -4.13 1.09
C ASN A 180 9.27 -4.10 1.43
N TRP A 181 8.69 -5.28 1.61
CA TRP A 181 7.26 -5.41 1.92
C TRP A 181 6.98 -4.85 3.33
N ALA A 182 6.08 -3.88 3.38
CA ALA A 182 5.60 -3.26 4.61
C ALA A 182 4.10 -3.00 4.51
N LEU A 183 3.42 -3.23 5.63
CA LEU A 183 2.00 -3.09 5.79
C LEU A 183 1.72 -2.23 7.02
N VAL A 184 0.87 -1.22 6.86
CA VAL A 184 0.25 -0.49 7.96
C VAL A 184 -1.21 -0.85 8.04
N ILE A 185 -1.69 -0.98 9.28
CA ILE A 185 -3.10 -1.13 9.62
C ILE A 185 -3.44 0.04 10.52
N THR A 186 -4.27 0.95 10.02
CA THR A 186 -4.75 2.10 10.79
C THR A 186 -6.11 1.84 11.40
N ALA A 187 -6.47 2.63 12.40
CA ALA A 187 -7.82 2.63 12.94
C ALA A 187 -8.85 2.99 11.84
N ALA A 188 -10.08 2.51 12.01
CA ALA A 188 -11.18 2.86 11.11
C ALA A 188 -11.35 4.40 11.06
N GLY A 189 -11.44 4.94 9.86
CA GLY A 189 -11.50 6.39 9.65
C GLY A 189 -10.16 7.06 9.31
N THR A 190 -9.04 6.35 9.42
CA THR A 190 -7.70 6.95 9.27
C THR A 190 -7.03 6.55 7.96
N VAL A 191 -6.58 7.54 7.20
CA VAL A 191 -5.71 7.35 6.03
C VAL A 191 -4.25 7.29 6.50
N PRO A 192 -3.43 6.32 6.06
CA PRO A 192 -2.01 6.24 6.40
C PRO A 192 -1.24 7.51 6.04
N ALA A 193 -0.27 7.89 6.86
CA ALA A 193 0.39 9.20 6.78
C ALA A 193 1.24 9.37 5.51
N SER A 194 1.82 8.27 5.03
CA SER A 194 2.62 8.22 3.80
C SER A 194 1.78 8.07 2.52
N ALA A 195 0.46 7.92 2.65
CA ALA A 195 -0.39 7.68 1.49
C ALA A 195 -0.57 8.95 0.64
N THR A 196 -0.52 8.75 -0.67
CA THR A 196 -1.03 9.71 -1.66
C THR A 196 -2.43 9.27 -2.07
N GLU A 197 -3.19 10.18 -2.68
CA GLU A 197 -4.53 9.85 -3.17
C GLU A 197 -4.50 8.62 -4.08
N ASN A 198 -3.56 8.58 -5.03
CA ASN A 198 -3.45 7.48 -5.96
C ASN A 198 -3.04 6.16 -5.29
N THR A 199 -2.06 6.18 -4.37
CA THR A 199 -1.61 4.95 -3.69
C THR A 199 -2.68 4.41 -2.73
N TYR A 200 -3.48 5.29 -2.12
CA TYR A 200 -4.62 4.92 -1.29
C TYR A 200 -5.75 4.31 -2.11
N LEU A 201 -6.26 5.02 -3.11
CA LEU A 201 -7.41 4.58 -3.90
C LEU A 201 -7.14 3.27 -4.66
N THR A 202 -5.90 3.05 -5.12
CA THR A 202 -5.51 1.78 -5.76
C THR A 202 -5.72 0.56 -4.85
N GLN A 203 -5.67 0.75 -3.52
CA GLN A 203 -5.92 -0.32 -2.55
C GLN A 203 -7.40 -0.44 -2.17
N ILE A 204 -8.20 0.60 -2.40
CA ILE A 204 -9.65 0.61 -2.15
C ILE A 204 -10.42 -0.02 -3.31
N VAL A 205 -10.09 0.30 -4.57
CA VAL A 205 -10.82 -0.18 -5.76
C VAL A 205 -11.04 -1.71 -5.77
N PRO A 206 -10.06 -2.56 -5.46
CA PRO A 206 -10.30 -4.01 -5.41
C PRO A 206 -11.37 -4.42 -4.40
N LEU A 207 -11.58 -3.64 -3.32
CA LEU A 207 -12.56 -3.95 -2.28
C LEU A 207 -14.00 -3.79 -2.77
N GLU A 208 -14.27 -3.05 -3.84
CA GLU A 208 -15.65 -2.81 -4.32
C GLU A 208 -16.42 -4.11 -4.55
N ASN A 209 -15.76 -5.10 -5.15
CA ASN A 209 -16.39 -6.38 -5.49
C ASN A 209 -16.37 -7.41 -4.35
N PHE A 210 -15.47 -7.27 -3.37
CA PHE A 210 -15.26 -8.29 -2.32
C PHE A 210 -15.73 -7.84 -0.93
N ALA A 211 -15.72 -6.54 -0.66
CA ALA A 211 -16.07 -5.93 0.61
C ALA A 211 -16.62 -4.51 0.40
N PRO A 212 -17.79 -4.35 -0.26
CA PRO A 212 -18.32 -3.04 -0.67
C PRO A 212 -18.52 -2.06 0.49
N ASN A 213 -18.87 -2.55 1.68
CA ASN A 213 -18.99 -1.70 2.87
C ASN A 213 -17.63 -1.16 3.33
N LEU A 214 -16.57 -1.97 3.22
CA LEU A 214 -15.20 -1.55 3.53
C LEU A 214 -14.65 -0.61 2.46
N ALA A 215 -15.00 -0.85 1.19
CA ALA A 215 -14.69 0.06 0.08
C ALA A 215 -15.33 1.44 0.29
N ALA A 216 -16.61 1.49 0.66
CA ALA A 216 -17.32 2.74 0.96
C ALA A 216 -16.66 3.49 2.11
N GLN A 217 -16.28 2.80 3.20
CA GLN A 217 -15.49 3.40 4.28
C GLN A 217 -14.15 3.96 3.76
N GLY A 218 -13.43 3.21 2.93
CA GLY A 218 -12.21 3.66 2.28
C GLY A 218 -12.41 4.95 1.50
N TYR A 219 -13.43 5.03 0.66
CA TYR A 219 -13.72 6.25 -0.09
C TYR A 219 -14.12 7.44 0.80
N HIS A 220 -14.88 7.24 1.87
CA HIS A 220 -15.15 8.30 2.84
C HIS A 220 -13.89 8.79 3.56
N ASN A 221 -12.97 7.89 3.92
CA ASN A 221 -11.68 8.26 4.51
C ASN A 221 -10.84 9.05 3.50
N ALA A 222 -10.82 8.63 2.23
CA ALA A 222 -10.15 9.35 1.15
C ALA A 222 -10.70 10.76 1.01
N LEU A 223 -12.04 10.95 1.01
CA LEU A 223 -12.68 12.26 0.90
C LEU A 223 -12.46 13.15 2.14
N THR A 224 -12.16 12.57 3.30
CA THR A 224 -11.75 13.36 4.47
C THR A 224 -10.38 14.00 4.25
N ARG A 225 -9.46 13.32 3.56
CA ARG A 225 -8.10 13.80 3.28
C ARG A 225 -7.99 14.58 1.96
N TRP A 226 -8.73 14.15 0.94
CA TRP A 226 -8.76 14.67 -0.42
C TRP A 226 -10.22 14.95 -0.82
N PRO A 227 -10.83 16.04 -0.32
CA PRO A 227 -12.26 16.31 -0.54
C PRO A 227 -12.64 16.53 -2.01
N GLU A 228 -11.67 16.89 -2.84
CA GLU A 228 -11.84 17.09 -4.29
C GLU A 228 -11.55 15.82 -5.10
N SER A 229 -11.39 14.66 -4.45
CA SER A 229 -11.11 13.39 -5.13
C SER A 229 -12.32 12.90 -5.93
N TYR A 230 -12.35 13.23 -7.22
CA TYR A 230 -13.40 12.75 -8.11
C TYR A 230 -13.42 11.22 -8.23
N ARG A 231 -12.25 10.56 -8.12
CA ARG A 231 -12.15 9.10 -8.16
C ARG A 231 -12.82 8.47 -6.93
N ALA A 232 -12.71 9.09 -5.76
CA ALA A 232 -13.41 8.62 -4.56
C ALA A 232 -14.93 8.83 -4.67
N TRP A 233 -15.38 9.98 -5.18
CA TRP A 233 -16.79 10.22 -5.47
C TRP A 233 -17.36 9.25 -6.51
N MET A 234 -16.61 8.98 -7.59
CA MET A 234 -16.96 7.95 -8.58
C MET A 234 -17.11 6.57 -7.94
N GLY A 235 -16.21 6.19 -7.03
CA GLY A 235 -16.28 4.94 -6.29
C GLY A 235 -17.52 4.83 -5.39
N LEU A 236 -17.86 5.89 -4.64
CA LEU A 236 -19.09 5.93 -3.83
C LEU A 236 -20.35 5.82 -4.70
N GLY A 237 -20.41 6.57 -5.80
CA GLY A 237 -21.51 6.49 -6.76
C GLY A 237 -21.65 5.10 -7.37
N ALA A 238 -20.53 4.42 -7.68
CA ALA A 238 -20.53 3.07 -8.21
C ALA A 238 -21.09 2.06 -7.20
N LEU A 239 -20.65 2.15 -5.94
CA LEU A 239 -21.15 1.29 -4.85
C LEU A 239 -22.64 1.54 -4.57
N ALA A 240 -23.09 2.80 -4.60
CA ALA A 240 -24.51 3.14 -4.45
C ALA A 240 -25.34 2.60 -5.61
N PHE A 241 -24.88 2.75 -6.85
CA PHE A 241 -25.55 2.23 -8.04
C PHE A 241 -25.68 0.70 -7.98
N GLN A 242 -24.59 -0.01 -7.66
CA GLN A 242 -24.59 -1.47 -7.50
C GLN A 242 -25.56 -1.95 -6.41
N ALA A 243 -25.75 -1.15 -5.35
CA ALA A 243 -26.70 -1.43 -4.30
C ALA A 243 -28.15 -0.99 -4.61
N HIS A 244 -28.44 -0.59 -5.86
CA HIS A 244 -29.72 -0.03 -6.31
C HIS A 244 -30.17 1.23 -5.55
N ARG A 245 -29.23 1.90 -4.89
CA ARG A 245 -29.36 3.19 -4.21
C ARG A 245 -29.16 4.32 -5.23
N TYR A 246 -30.03 4.36 -6.23
CA TYR A 246 -29.90 5.27 -7.37
C TYR A 246 -30.00 6.75 -7.00
N PRO A 247 -30.85 7.18 -6.04
CA PRO A 247 -30.86 8.57 -5.59
C PRO A 247 -29.51 9.01 -4.98
N GLU A 248 -28.85 8.16 -4.20
CA GLU A 248 -27.52 8.45 -3.67
C GLU A 248 -26.46 8.50 -4.77
N ALA A 249 -26.45 7.49 -5.66
CA ALA A 249 -25.53 7.45 -6.80
C ALA A 249 -25.66 8.69 -7.70
N LEU A 250 -26.89 9.19 -7.86
CA LEU A 250 -27.17 10.39 -8.64
C LEU A 250 -26.47 11.61 -8.06
N VAL A 251 -26.54 11.81 -6.74
CA VAL A 251 -25.89 12.92 -6.04
C VAL A 251 -24.37 12.84 -6.21
N ASP A 252 -23.78 11.65 -6.01
CA ASP A 252 -22.34 11.45 -6.12
C ASP A 252 -21.81 11.74 -7.54
N TYR A 253 -22.48 11.21 -8.58
CA TYR A 253 -22.08 11.48 -9.97
C TYR A 253 -22.35 12.92 -10.42
N GLN A 254 -23.37 13.58 -9.85
CA GLN A 254 -23.60 15.01 -10.09
C GLN A 254 -22.45 15.86 -9.53
N GLU A 255 -21.94 15.54 -8.35
CA GLU A 255 -20.77 16.23 -7.81
C GLU A 255 -19.54 16.06 -8.71
N VAL A 256 -19.29 14.84 -9.22
CA VAL A 256 -18.19 14.59 -10.15
C VAL A 256 -18.36 15.39 -11.44
N THR A 257 -19.52 15.32 -12.09
CA THR A 257 -19.74 16.00 -13.38
C THR A 257 -19.75 17.52 -13.26
N ARG A 258 -20.12 18.07 -12.09
CA ARG A 258 -20.02 19.50 -11.78
C ARG A 258 -18.57 19.95 -11.60
N ALA A 259 -17.76 19.19 -10.85
CA ALA A 259 -16.36 19.54 -10.57
C ALA A 259 -15.40 19.20 -11.73
N HIS A 260 -15.70 18.13 -12.48
CA HIS A 260 -14.88 17.59 -13.56
C HIS A 260 -15.72 17.44 -14.85
N PRO A 261 -16.03 18.55 -15.54
CA PRO A 261 -16.95 18.57 -16.69
C PRO A 261 -16.40 17.91 -17.97
N LEU A 262 -15.18 17.37 -17.90
CA LEU A 262 -14.50 16.64 -18.96
C LEU A 262 -14.38 15.13 -18.68
N GLU A 263 -14.88 14.65 -17.53
CA GLU A 263 -14.83 13.24 -17.15
C GLU A 263 -15.99 12.47 -17.83
N GLY A 264 -15.72 11.82 -18.95
CA GLY A 264 -16.72 11.13 -19.76
C GLY A 264 -17.40 9.98 -19.01
N ASP A 265 -16.64 9.23 -18.22
CA ASP A 265 -17.14 8.09 -17.46
C ASP A 265 -18.15 8.51 -16.40
N ALA A 266 -17.98 9.70 -15.80
CA ALA A 266 -18.92 10.26 -14.86
C ALA A 266 -20.27 10.59 -15.52
N PHE A 267 -20.26 11.16 -16.72
CA PHE A 267 -21.48 11.42 -17.49
C PHE A 267 -22.15 10.13 -17.96
N ASN A 268 -21.39 9.09 -18.30
CA ASN A 268 -21.92 7.78 -18.62
C ASN A 268 -22.63 7.15 -17.41
N ASN A 269 -21.98 7.16 -16.25
CA ASN A 269 -22.57 6.63 -15.02
C ASN A 269 -23.80 7.44 -14.56
N LEU A 270 -23.78 8.76 -14.76
CA LEU A 270 -24.94 9.62 -14.55
C LEU A 270 -26.10 9.25 -15.48
N ALA A 271 -25.82 8.92 -16.76
CA ALA A 271 -26.82 8.49 -17.71
C ALA A 271 -27.46 7.14 -17.32
N GLU A 272 -26.65 6.16 -16.93
CA GLU A 272 -27.15 4.87 -16.41
C GLU A 272 -28.02 5.07 -15.16
N THR A 273 -27.61 5.97 -14.26
CA THR A 273 -28.36 6.28 -13.04
C THR A 273 -29.71 6.92 -13.35
N TRP A 274 -29.76 7.89 -14.26
CA TRP A 274 -31.03 8.48 -14.71
C TRP A 274 -31.93 7.48 -15.41
N ARG A 275 -31.37 6.58 -16.22
CA ARG A 275 -32.11 5.50 -16.87
C ARG A 275 -32.74 4.57 -15.84
N ALA A 276 -31.98 4.16 -14.81
CA ALA A 276 -32.47 3.33 -13.73
C ALA A 276 -33.60 4.00 -12.92
N LEU A 277 -33.57 5.33 -12.80
CA LEU A 277 -34.63 6.15 -12.20
C LEU A 277 -35.82 6.41 -13.14
N GLY A 278 -35.77 5.94 -14.40
CA GLY A 278 -36.83 6.12 -15.40
C GLY A 278 -36.84 7.50 -16.08
N ASN A 279 -35.87 8.38 -15.79
CA ASN A 279 -35.77 9.69 -16.43
C ASN A 279 -34.95 9.60 -17.73
N LEU A 280 -35.57 9.03 -18.77
CA LEU A 280 -34.93 8.86 -20.07
C LEU A 280 -34.46 10.19 -20.70
N PRO A 281 -35.18 11.33 -20.60
CA PRO A 281 -34.68 12.62 -21.09
C PRO A 281 -33.34 13.03 -20.47
N ALA A 282 -33.21 12.96 -19.14
CA ALA A 282 -31.95 13.29 -18.45
C ALA A 282 -30.84 12.29 -18.77
N ALA A 283 -31.18 11.00 -18.90
CA ALA A 283 -30.22 9.97 -19.30
C ALA A 283 -29.63 10.27 -20.70
N ARG A 284 -30.47 10.69 -21.65
CA ARG A 284 -30.05 11.08 -23.01
C ARG A 284 -29.13 12.29 -23.02
N GLU A 285 -29.44 13.29 -22.20
CA GLU A 285 -28.60 14.48 -22.07
C GLU A 285 -27.20 14.10 -21.57
N ALA A 286 -27.14 13.33 -20.48
CA ALA A 286 -25.89 12.88 -19.88
C ALA A 286 -25.05 12.02 -20.84
N ILE A 287 -25.65 11.02 -21.51
CA ILE A 287 -24.89 10.17 -22.44
C ILE A 287 -24.43 10.92 -23.69
N THR A 288 -25.21 11.90 -24.16
CA THR A 288 -24.81 12.77 -25.28
C THR A 288 -23.58 13.59 -24.89
N LYS A 289 -23.55 14.09 -23.64
CA LYS A 289 -22.37 14.78 -23.12
C LYS A 289 -21.16 13.85 -23.06
N ALA A 290 -21.29 12.63 -22.53
CA ALA A 290 -20.21 11.65 -22.51
C ALA A 290 -19.65 11.37 -23.92
N LEU A 291 -20.52 11.11 -24.91
CA LEU A 291 -20.13 10.87 -26.30
C LEU A 291 -19.44 12.07 -26.96
N SER A 292 -19.82 13.29 -26.59
CA SER A 292 -19.21 14.53 -27.13
C SER A 292 -17.77 14.74 -26.67
N LEU A 293 -17.38 14.14 -25.54
CA LEU A 293 -16.03 14.30 -24.96
C LEU A 293 -14.97 13.45 -25.70
N GLY A 294 -15.38 12.52 -26.57
CA GLY A 294 -14.45 11.77 -27.43
C GLY A 294 -13.52 10.82 -26.68
N ASP A 295 -13.94 10.37 -25.50
CA ASP A 295 -13.18 9.54 -24.56
C ASP A 295 -12.73 8.18 -25.17
N VAL A 296 -11.68 7.59 -24.58
CA VAL A 296 -11.21 6.24 -24.90
C VAL A 296 -12.28 5.17 -24.66
N HIS A 297 -13.26 5.43 -23.79
CA HIS A 297 -14.39 4.54 -23.52
C HIS A 297 -15.62 4.78 -24.40
N ARG A 298 -15.51 5.48 -25.54
CA ARG A 298 -16.63 5.78 -26.44
C ARG A 298 -17.54 4.58 -26.76
N SER A 299 -16.97 3.39 -26.97
CA SER A 299 -17.76 2.17 -27.27
C SER A 299 -18.68 1.76 -26.11
N LEU A 300 -18.26 1.98 -24.87
CA LEU A 300 -19.11 1.80 -23.69
C LEU A 300 -20.28 2.79 -23.71
N TYR A 301 -20.02 4.04 -24.06
CA TYR A 301 -21.06 5.08 -24.07
C TYR A 301 -22.10 4.84 -25.18
N GLU A 302 -21.66 4.36 -26.34
CA GLU A 302 -22.55 3.97 -27.44
C GLU A 302 -23.46 2.80 -27.03
N LYS A 303 -22.95 1.87 -26.22
CA LYS A 303 -23.75 0.79 -25.63
C LYS A 303 -24.81 1.34 -24.66
N THR A 304 -24.44 2.22 -23.74
CA THR A 304 -25.40 2.86 -22.83
C THR A 304 -26.48 3.64 -23.57
N LEU A 305 -26.11 4.40 -24.63
CA LEU A 305 -27.09 5.09 -25.47
C LEU A 305 -28.08 4.12 -26.13
N LYS A 306 -27.59 2.98 -26.62
CA LYS A 306 -28.44 1.92 -27.18
C LYS A 306 -29.42 1.37 -26.14
N GLU A 307 -28.97 1.07 -24.93
CA GLU A 307 -29.84 0.59 -23.84
C GLU A 307 -30.90 1.62 -23.44
N ILE A 308 -30.55 2.91 -23.41
CA ILE A 308 -31.51 4.01 -23.19
C ILE A 308 -32.58 4.03 -24.28
N ASN A 309 -32.20 3.85 -25.55
CA ASN A 309 -33.14 3.80 -26.68
C ASN A 309 -34.12 2.62 -26.56
N GLU A 310 -33.61 1.42 -26.29
CA GLU A 310 -34.43 0.21 -26.18
C GLU A 310 -35.41 0.23 -24.99
N THR A 311 -35.07 0.97 -23.92
CA THR A 311 -35.96 1.14 -22.77
C THR A 311 -37.21 1.97 -23.11
N GLN A 312 -37.15 2.83 -24.12
CA GLN A 312 -38.28 3.65 -24.57
C GLN A 312 -39.30 2.87 -25.41
N GLU A 313 -38.88 1.76 -26.02
CA GLU A 313 -39.71 0.96 -26.93
C GLU A 313 -40.58 -0.08 -26.21
N LYS A 314 -40.40 -0.24 -24.89
CA LYS A 314 -41.15 -1.18 -24.03
C LYS A 314 -42.20 -0.47 -23.19
#